data_AF-A0A6A5HSE2-F1
#
_entry.id   AF-A0A6A5HSE2-F1
#
_cell.length_a   1.000
_cell.length_b   1.000
_cell.length_c   1.000
_cell.angle_alpha   90.00
_cell.angle_beta   90.00
_cell.angle_gamma   90.00
#
_symmetry.space_group_name_H-M   'P 1'
#
loop_
_entity.id
_entity.type
_entity.pdbx_description
1 polymer ?
#
loop_
_entity_poly.entity_id
_entity_poly.type
_entity_poly.pdbx_seq_one_letter_code
_entity_poly.pdbx_strand_id
1 'polypeptide(L)'
;MERVRRDERKAAEDEQRVLDRQIQAENERRINHLRQKADDRMTTMFGTSSSSGPAAKDVSISDETGHVNLFQDLEREERKNLGTGNKEYEAEKAAEKKEWESKMGIQVYFADNTNDLNKKKEWYEEMPLRRNPDGLTTSRKFDALPCISRGKEETEKEKKKKKRKRKHSDSDSDSDDGGKRKHKKDKKKKKKKKHHRDSSEERRLEEEYDRERKQKMAKLRDERIKRERLEKQRQMTITYPRKIWIIRHAEREDNINRHWKKLDGADGLASDNSMLSQRGKQQAKECKTRFKNAQFSHIFASPFDRTIETASIIVEDRDMKVKAEGGLCEALYLCEKPPGFWETDKLAKKFPLVDVDYIPVYSRYTLPKEGCGDDACVTRVGTTLRKIFEKYEGNLVLVGHGASIGACHEVLMGDFKYVGQATVSEFEETAPGKYRCNFSSDSSHLSDKKNLRPW
;
A
#
# COMPACT_ATOMS: atom_id res chain seq x y z
N MET A 1 -25.46 -5.26 -35.03
CA MET A 1 -24.05 -5.17 -34.59
C MET A 1 -23.64 -3.71 -34.46
N GLU A 2 -22.87 -3.12 -35.38
CA GLU A 2 -22.20 -1.84 -35.12
C GLU A 2 -23.13 -0.65 -34.80
N ARG A 3 -24.24 -0.48 -35.54
CA ARG A 3 -25.23 0.58 -35.26
C ARG A 3 -25.84 0.42 -33.87
N VAL A 4 -26.33 -0.78 -33.56
CA VAL A 4 -26.89 -1.13 -32.25
C VAL A 4 -25.92 -0.77 -31.11
N ARG A 5 -24.61 -1.04 -31.25
CA ARG A 5 -23.59 -0.66 -30.24
C ARG A 5 -23.36 0.85 -30.12
N ARG A 6 -23.61 1.62 -31.18
CA ARG A 6 -23.59 3.09 -31.14
C ARG A 6 -24.84 3.63 -30.46
N ASP A 7 -25.98 3.00 -30.68
CA ASP A 7 -27.27 3.35 -30.08
C ASP A 7 -27.30 2.99 -28.57
N GLU A 8 -26.80 1.80 -28.21
CA GLU A 8 -26.55 1.33 -26.83
C GLU A 8 -25.61 2.30 -26.08
N ARG A 9 -24.48 2.68 -26.69
CA ARG A 9 -23.54 3.62 -26.07
C ARG A 9 -24.16 5.01 -25.89
N LYS A 10 -24.91 5.50 -26.88
CA LYS A 10 -25.61 6.78 -26.75
C LYS A 10 -26.65 6.75 -25.62
N ALA A 11 -27.41 5.66 -25.48
CA ALA A 11 -28.34 5.50 -24.36
C ALA A 11 -27.61 5.58 -23.01
N ALA A 12 -26.47 4.91 -22.85
CA ALA A 12 -25.65 5.00 -21.64
C ALA A 12 -25.05 6.41 -21.40
N GLU A 13 -24.62 7.11 -22.45
CA GLU A 13 -24.16 8.51 -22.37
C GLU A 13 -25.29 9.46 -21.92
N ASP A 14 -26.51 9.25 -22.40
CA ASP A 14 -27.69 10.06 -22.03
C ASP A 14 -28.25 9.68 -20.63
N GLU A 15 -28.16 8.42 -20.20
CA GLU A 15 -28.46 7.99 -18.82
C GLU A 15 -27.50 8.61 -17.79
N GLN A 16 -26.19 8.64 -18.09
CA GLN A 16 -25.20 9.29 -17.22
C GLN A 16 -25.49 10.79 -17.07
N ARG A 17 -25.83 11.50 -18.16
CA ARG A 17 -26.23 12.92 -18.10
C ARG A 17 -27.45 13.18 -17.21
N VAL A 18 -28.40 12.24 -17.15
CA VAL A 18 -29.57 12.34 -16.25
C VAL A 18 -29.14 12.17 -14.79
N LEU A 19 -28.25 11.22 -14.49
CA LEU A 19 -27.70 11.01 -13.14
C LEU A 19 -26.85 12.20 -12.67
N ASP A 20 -25.95 12.71 -13.52
CA ASP A 20 -25.12 13.88 -13.20
C ASP A 20 -25.99 15.12 -12.93
N ARG A 21 -27.06 15.33 -13.71
CA ARG A 21 -28.04 16.41 -13.46
C ARG A 21 -28.79 16.21 -12.14
N GLN A 22 -29.12 14.98 -11.74
CA GLN A 22 -29.74 14.70 -10.44
C GLN A 22 -28.77 14.99 -9.29
N ILE A 23 -27.51 14.57 -9.40
CA ILE A 23 -26.45 14.81 -8.40
C ILE A 23 -26.16 16.32 -8.28
N GLN A 24 -26.10 17.04 -9.40
CA GLN A 24 -25.96 18.49 -9.40
C GLN A 24 -27.13 19.18 -8.69
N ALA A 25 -28.38 18.80 -9.01
CA ALA A 25 -29.57 19.36 -8.36
C ALA A 25 -29.64 19.04 -6.85
N GLU A 26 -29.19 17.86 -6.41
CA GLU A 26 -29.07 17.54 -4.98
C GLU A 26 -28.01 18.41 -4.29
N ASN A 27 -26.84 18.58 -4.90
CA ASN A 27 -25.78 19.43 -4.37
C ASN A 27 -26.20 20.91 -4.30
N GLU A 28 -26.84 21.44 -5.34
CA GLU A 28 -27.38 22.81 -5.35
C GLU A 28 -28.46 23.00 -4.28
N ARG A 29 -29.38 22.03 -4.13
CA ARG A 29 -30.38 22.03 -3.05
C ARG A 29 -29.74 22.00 -1.67
N ARG A 30 -28.68 21.22 -1.48
CA ARG A 30 -27.92 21.11 -0.23
C ARG A 30 -27.18 22.41 0.11
N ILE A 31 -26.55 23.05 -0.89
CA ILE A 31 -25.89 24.35 -0.75
C ILE A 31 -26.92 25.44 -0.41
N ASN A 32 -28.06 25.47 -1.10
CA ASN A 32 -29.12 26.44 -0.83
C ASN A 32 -29.75 26.26 0.56
N HIS A 33 -29.94 25.03 1.03
CA HIS A 33 -30.37 24.77 2.41
C HIS A 33 -29.32 25.21 3.45
N LEU A 34 -28.03 25.02 3.16
CA LEU A 34 -26.95 25.51 4.03
C LEU A 34 -26.85 27.04 4.04
N ARG A 35 -27.14 27.71 2.91
CA ARG A 35 -27.25 29.18 2.82
C ARG A 35 -28.43 29.71 3.62
N GLN A 36 -29.64 29.19 3.40
CA GLN A 36 -30.82 29.52 4.20
C GLN A 36 -30.53 29.34 5.70
N LYS A 37 -29.94 28.20 6.10
CA LYS A 37 -29.56 27.94 7.50
C LYS A 37 -28.36 28.77 8.00
N ALA A 38 -27.67 29.53 7.15
CA ALA A 38 -26.71 30.56 7.54
C ALA A 38 -27.39 31.93 7.67
N ASP A 39 -28.27 32.27 6.73
CA ASP A 39 -29.11 33.46 6.73
C ASP A 39 -30.01 33.50 7.99
N ASP A 40 -30.73 32.40 8.29
CA ASP A 40 -31.52 32.19 9.51
C ASP A 40 -30.70 32.48 10.78
N ARG A 41 -29.43 32.05 10.81
CA ARG A 41 -28.53 32.26 11.94
C ARG A 41 -28.03 33.70 12.02
N MET A 42 -27.76 34.34 10.88
CA MET A 42 -27.45 35.77 10.80
C MET A 42 -28.61 36.62 11.32
N THR A 43 -29.84 36.37 10.85
CA THR A 43 -31.04 37.05 11.32
C THR A 43 -31.27 36.82 12.81
N THR A 44 -31.08 35.59 13.30
CA THR A 44 -31.21 35.25 14.73
C THR A 44 -30.16 35.92 15.62
N MET A 45 -28.92 36.12 15.12
CA MET A 45 -27.83 36.70 15.92
C MET A 45 -27.70 38.22 15.83
N PHE A 46 -28.04 38.83 14.68
CA PHE A 46 -27.81 40.27 14.43
C PHE A 46 -29.08 41.11 14.25
N GLY A 47 -30.28 40.50 14.15
CA GLY A 47 -31.54 41.20 14.41
C GLY A 47 -31.87 42.40 13.51
N THR A 48 -31.34 42.45 12.29
CA THR A 48 -31.65 43.50 11.30
C THR A 48 -31.90 42.94 9.91
N SER A 49 -32.87 43.51 9.21
CA SER A 49 -33.23 43.22 7.82
C SER A 49 -33.01 44.47 6.97
N SER A 50 -32.04 44.45 6.07
CA SER A 50 -31.85 45.47 5.04
C SER A 50 -32.01 44.85 3.65
N SER A 51 -32.74 45.54 2.78
CA SER A 51 -33.12 45.06 1.46
C SER A 51 -32.34 45.75 0.34
N SER A 52 -32.35 45.10 -0.84
CA SER A 52 -32.22 45.69 -2.19
C SER A 52 -30.93 46.41 -2.61
N GLY A 53 -30.48 46.10 -3.82
CA GLY A 53 -29.92 47.11 -4.73
C GLY A 53 -28.50 46.82 -5.26
N PRO A 54 -28.30 46.68 -6.58
CA PRO A 54 -26.98 46.51 -7.18
C PRO A 54 -26.48 47.79 -7.89
N ALA A 55 -25.19 48.08 -7.74
CA ALA A 55 -24.41 48.90 -8.68
C ALA A 55 -22.92 48.55 -8.57
N ALA A 56 -22.17 48.72 -9.65
CA ALA A 56 -20.71 48.64 -9.67
C ALA A 56 -20.13 50.00 -10.07
N LYS A 57 -18.94 50.35 -9.53
CA LYS A 57 -17.95 51.20 -10.19
C LYS A 57 -16.60 51.17 -9.47
N ASP A 58 -15.58 51.60 -10.20
CA ASP A 58 -14.16 51.47 -9.87
C ASP A 58 -13.58 52.65 -9.06
N VAL A 59 -12.63 52.28 -8.18
CA VAL A 59 -11.35 52.96 -7.92
C VAL A 59 -11.30 54.34 -7.22
N SER A 60 -10.48 54.35 -6.16
CA SER A 60 -9.68 55.44 -5.57
C SER A 60 -10.26 56.40 -4.51
N ILE A 61 -9.89 56.09 -3.26
CA ILE A 61 -9.36 56.99 -2.21
C ILE A 61 -10.35 57.89 -1.44
N SER A 62 -10.08 57.97 -0.12
CA SER A 62 -10.78 58.73 0.93
C SER A 62 -12.26 58.42 1.13
N ASP A 63 -12.56 57.53 2.08
CA ASP A 63 -13.83 57.55 2.80
C ASP A 63 -13.95 58.87 3.59
N GLU A 64 -15.15 59.45 3.63
CA GLU A 64 -15.40 60.83 4.13
C GLU A 64 -15.24 61.01 5.66
N THR A 65 -14.75 59.99 6.38
CA THR A 65 -14.54 60.00 7.84
C THR A 65 -13.08 60.26 8.25
N GLY A 66 -12.16 60.46 7.30
CA GLY A 66 -10.81 60.95 7.58
C GLY A 66 -9.91 60.01 8.38
N HIS A 67 -10.20 58.71 8.43
CA HIS A 67 -9.38 57.71 9.13
C HIS A 67 -8.37 57.04 8.19
N VAL A 68 -7.09 57.13 8.55
CA VAL A 68 -5.99 56.50 7.81
C VAL A 68 -5.90 55.02 8.20
N ASN A 69 -6.42 54.14 7.34
CA ASN A 69 -6.36 52.69 7.55
C ASN A 69 -4.96 52.13 7.32
N LEU A 70 -4.11 52.23 8.36
CA LEU A 70 -2.72 51.77 8.38
C LEU A 70 -2.54 50.25 8.10
N PHE A 71 -3.63 49.49 8.18
CA PHE A 71 -3.67 48.03 7.94
C PHE A 71 -4.17 47.65 6.53
N GLN A 72 -4.54 48.61 5.67
CA GLN A 72 -5.13 48.31 4.36
C GLN A 72 -4.19 47.51 3.44
N ASP A 73 -2.87 47.70 3.55
CA ASP A 73 -1.92 46.88 2.78
C ASP A 73 -1.71 45.49 3.38
N LEU A 74 -1.78 45.33 4.72
CA LEU A 74 -1.79 44.01 5.36
C LEU A 74 -3.01 43.18 4.92
N GLU A 75 -4.22 43.76 4.90
CA GLU A 75 -5.42 43.09 4.39
C GLU A 75 -5.31 42.72 2.90
N ARG A 76 -4.58 43.50 2.09
CA ARG A 76 -4.28 43.15 0.70
C ARG A 76 -3.32 41.97 0.60
N GLU A 77 -2.35 41.83 1.50
CA GLU A 77 -1.42 40.70 1.49
C GLU A 77 -2.06 39.41 2.00
N GLU A 78 -2.89 39.46 3.05
CA GLU A 78 -3.69 38.30 3.45
C GLU A 78 -4.63 37.84 2.33
N ARG A 79 -5.24 38.77 1.58
CA ARG A 79 -6.07 38.44 0.41
C ARG A 79 -5.31 37.85 -0.78
N LYS A 80 -3.99 38.06 -0.91
CA LYS A 80 -3.16 37.33 -1.90
C LYS A 80 -2.99 35.86 -1.51
N ASN A 81 -2.92 35.57 -0.22
CA ASN A 81 -2.70 34.21 0.31
C ASN A 81 -3.98 33.35 0.37
N LEU A 82 -5.15 33.92 0.11
CA LEU A 82 -6.46 33.25 0.14
C LEU A 82 -7.12 33.20 -1.25
N GLY A 83 -6.55 32.47 -2.20
CA GLY A 83 -7.22 32.28 -3.50
C GLY A 83 -6.53 31.45 -4.58
N THR A 84 -5.20 31.28 -4.55
CA THR A 84 -4.49 30.42 -5.50
C THR A 84 -4.01 29.13 -4.84
N GLY A 85 -4.50 27.98 -5.33
CA GLY A 85 -3.93 26.67 -4.97
C GLY A 85 -2.44 26.60 -5.28
N ASN A 86 -1.68 25.84 -4.48
CA ASN A 86 -0.24 25.76 -4.66
C ASN A 86 0.09 25.05 -5.99
N LYS A 87 0.51 25.83 -6.99
CA LYS A 87 0.82 25.34 -8.35
C LYS A 87 1.91 24.27 -8.35
N GLU A 88 2.83 24.34 -7.40
CA GLU A 88 3.91 23.34 -7.26
C GLU A 88 3.35 21.99 -6.81
N TYR A 89 2.37 21.99 -5.89
CA TYR A 89 1.66 20.78 -5.46
C TYR A 89 0.77 20.17 -6.56
N GLU A 90 0.12 21.01 -7.37
CA GLU A 90 -0.63 20.53 -8.54
C GLU A 90 0.29 19.95 -9.62
N ALA A 91 1.47 20.54 -9.83
CA ALA A 91 2.51 20.02 -10.71
C ALA A 91 3.13 18.71 -10.18
N GLU A 92 3.41 18.62 -8.87
CA GLU A 92 3.87 17.42 -8.17
C GLU A 92 2.85 16.28 -8.32
N LYS A 93 1.55 16.54 -8.07
CA LYS A 93 0.47 15.56 -8.28
C LYS A 93 0.34 15.13 -9.75
N ALA A 94 0.57 16.04 -10.70
CA ALA A 94 0.60 15.70 -12.12
C ALA A 94 1.84 14.86 -12.51
N ALA A 95 2.98 15.07 -11.85
CA ALA A 95 4.19 14.27 -12.03
C ALA A 95 4.02 12.87 -11.42
N GLU A 96 3.58 12.75 -10.16
CA GLU A 96 3.26 11.49 -9.49
C GLU A 96 2.26 10.66 -10.31
N LYS A 97 1.23 11.30 -10.89
CA LYS A 97 0.27 10.64 -11.77
C LYS A 97 0.91 10.11 -13.06
N LYS A 98 1.81 10.87 -13.70
CA LYS A 98 2.56 10.41 -14.88
C LYS A 98 3.52 9.26 -14.55
N GLU A 99 4.24 9.34 -13.43
CA GLU A 99 5.09 8.26 -12.95
C GLU A 99 4.28 7.01 -12.66
N TRP A 100 3.09 7.14 -12.07
CA TRP A 100 2.17 6.02 -11.85
C TRP A 100 1.64 5.44 -13.17
N GLU A 101 1.23 6.27 -14.14
CA GLU A 101 0.75 5.83 -15.46
C GLU A 101 1.85 5.17 -16.31
N SER A 102 3.10 5.63 -16.16
CA SER A 102 4.29 5.00 -16.75
C SER A 102 4.63 3.67 -16.07
N LYS A 103 4.63 3.62 -14.73
CA LYS A 103 4.89 2.43 -13.90
C LYS A 103 3.79 1.35 -14.04
N MET A 104 2.57 1.76 -14.37
CA MET A 104 1.46 0.88 -14.77
C MET A 104 1.51 0.48 -16.25
N GLY A 105 2.51 0.94 -17.02
CA GLY A 105 2.73 0.60 -18.43
C GLY A 105 1.76 1.24 -19.43
N ILE A 106 0.83 2.08 -18.97
CA ILE A 106 -0.26 2.64 -19.78
C ILE A 106 0.29 3.62 -20.82
N GLN A 107 1.23 4.48 -20.42
CA GLN A 107 1.85 5.45 -21.35
C GLN A 107 2.81 4.76 -22.35
N VAL A 108 3.59 3.78 -21.87
CA VAL A 108 4.56 3.01 -22.68
C VAL A 108 3.87 2.24 -23.81
N TYR A 109 2.61 1.83 -23.63
CA TYR A 109 1.82 1.13 -24.65
C TYR A 109 1.22 2.04 -25.74
N PHE A 110 1.20 3.37 -25.54
CA PHE A 110 0.50 4.32 -26.42
C PHE A 110 1.35 5.46 -27.00
N ALA A 111 2.51 5.76 -26.42
CA ALA A 111 3.40 6.83 -26.91
C ALA A 111 4.79 6.32 -27.31
N ASP A 112 5.55 5.80 -26.34
CA ASP A 112 7.01 5.71 -26.42
C ASP A 112 7.54 4.63 -27.38
N ASN A 113 6.69 3.68 -27.79
CA ASN A 113 7.03 2.60 -28.73
C ASN A 113 6.67 2.89 -30.19
N THR A 114 6.24 4.10 -30.54
CA THR A 114 6.03 4.48 -31.95
C THR A 114 7.36 4.75 -32.66
N ASN A 115 7.54 4.18 -33.87
CA ASN A 115 8.77 4.37 -34.66
C ASN A 115 8.97 5.83 -35.07
N ASP A 116 7.87 6.56 -35.32
CA ASP A 116 7.86 7.97 -35.70
C ASP A 116 8.56 8.88 -34.68
N LEU A 117 8.31 8.69 -33.37
CA LEU A 117 8.96 9.47 -32.32
C LEU A 117 10.43 9.08 -32.13
N ASN A 118 10.76 7.80 -32.31
CA ASN A 118 12.13 7.28 -32.19
C ASN A 118 12.99 7.50 -33.44
N LYS A 119 12.42 8.04 -34.54
CA LYS A 119 13.08 8.25 -35.84
C LYS A 119 13.78 7.00 -36.41
N LYS A 120 13.31 5.81 -36.06
CA LYS A 120 13.81 4.55 -36.63
C LYS A 120 13.10 4.29 -37.95
N LYS A 121 13.86 4.14 -39.04
CA LYS A 121 13.31 3.65 -40.30
C LYS A 121 12.68 2.28 -40.10
N GLU A 122 11.55 2.05 -40.74
CA GLU A 122 10.90 0.74 -40.69
C GLU A 122 11.61 -0.25 -41.62
N TRP A 123 11.60 -1.53 -41.26
CA TRP A 123 12.36 -2.59 -41.95
C TRP A 123 11.95 -2.84 -43.42
N TYR A 124 10.83 -2.26 -43.87
CA TYR A 124 10.42 -2.25 -45.28
C TYR A 124 11.07 -1.12 -46.11
N GLU A 125 11.64 -0.09 -45.49
CA GLU A 125 12.37 0.97 -46.20
C GLU A 125 13.81 0.56 -46.56
N GLU A 126 14.39 -0.38 -45.83
CA GLU A 126 15.70 -0.96 -46.14
C GLU A 126 15.53 -2.16 -47.09
N MET A 127 15.79 -1.97 -48.38
CA MET A 127 15.83 -3.10 -49.32
C MET A 127 16.94 -4.08 -48.90
N PRO A 128 16.64 -5.36 -48.66
CA PRO A 128 17.63 -6.32 -48.18
C PRO A 128 18.70 -6.56 -49.23
N LEU A 129 19.96 -6.29 -48.86
CA LEU A 129 21.15 -6.61 -49.65
C LEU A 129 21.13 -8.09 -50.03
N ARG A 130 21.09 -8.40 -51.33
CA ARG A 130 21.19 -9.77 -51.81
C ARG A 130 22.53 -10.35 -51.41
N ARG A 131 22.49 -11.47 -50.67
CA ARG A 131 23.67 -12.25 -50.29
C ARG A 131 24.49 -12.60 -51.54
N ASN A 132 25.76 -12.20 -51.56
CA ASN A 132 26.66 -12.41 -52.70
C ASN A 132 26.80 -13.91 -53.02
N PRO A 133 26.86 -14.29 -54.31
CA PRO A 133 27.49 -15.53 -54.75
C PRO A 133 29.01 -15.33 -54.88
N ASP A 134 29.78 -16.38 -54.56
CA ASP A 134 31.24 -16.36 -54.59
C ASP A 134 31.86 -16.36 -56.01
N GLY A 135 33.19 -16.21 -56.07
CA GLY A 135 33.91 -15.81 -57.28
C GLY A 135 33.96 -16.82 -58.43
N LEU A 136 33.73 -16.28 -59.64
CA LEU A 136 34.23 -16.69 -60.97
C LEU A 136 34.21 -18.19 -61.36
N THR A 137 33.48 -18.52 -62.44
CA THR A 137 34.10 -18.92 -63.73
C THR A 137 33.09 -19.09 -64.90
N THR A 138 33.61 -19.17 -66.13
CA THR A 138 33.01 -19.74 -67.36
C THR A 138 31.65 -19.25 -67.89
N SER A 139 31.70 -18.16 -68.67
CA SER A 139 31.34 -18.08 -70.10
C SER A 139 30.01 -18.62 -70.70
N ARG A 140 29.51 -17.82 -71.65
CA ARG A 140 28.65 -18.11 -72.83
C ARG A 140 27.13 -17.89 -72.71
N LYS A 141 26.68 -17.05 -73.65
CA LYS A 141 25.33 -16.58 -73.98
C LYS A 141 24.26 -17.66 -74.11
N PHE A 142 23.02 -17.27 -73.85
CA PHE A 142 21.89 -17.59 -74.72
C PHE A 142 20.98 -16.36 -74.86
N ASP A 143 20.29 -16.21 -76.00
CA ASP A 143 19.58 -14.99 -76.40
C ASP A 143 18.04 -15.08 -76.27
N ALA A 144 17.37 -13.92 -76.46
CA ALA A 144 15.92 -13.71 -76.68
C ALA A 144 14.95 -13.99 -75.49
N LEU A 145 14.39 -12.97 -74.81
CA LEU A 145 13.23 -12.12 -75.19
C LEU A 145 11.86 -12.85 -75.14
N PRO A 146 10.71 -12.17 -74.84
CA PRO A 146 10.46 -10.74 -75.08
C PRO A 146 9.93 -9.88 -73.90
N CYS A 147 9.97 -8.57 -74.13
CA CYS A 147 9.31 -7.51 -73.38
C CYS A 147 7.96 -7.14 -74.07
N ILE A 148 7.38 -5.97 -73.74
CA ILE A 148 6.22 -5.30 -74.38
C ILE A 148 4.85 -5.88 -73.92
N SER A 149 3.90 -5.09 -73.40
CA SER A 149 3.93 -3.69 -72.93
C SER A 149 2.77 -3.41 -71.96
N ARG A 150 2.75 -2.20 -71.36
CA ARG A 150 1.58 -1.66 -70.66
C ARG A 150 1.12 -0.38 -71.36
N GLY A 151 0.35 -0.55 -72.43
CA GLY A 151 -0.32 0.55 -73.15
C GLY A 151 -1.46 1.18 -72.34
N LYS A 152 -1.91 2.35 -72.78
CA LYS A 152 -3.00 3.12 -72.16
C LYS A 152 -4.38 2.82 -72.78
N GLU A 153 -5.37 3.42 -72.13
CA GLU A 153 -6.54 4.09 -72.71
C GLU A 153 -7.91 3.35 -72.84
N GLU A 154 -8.90 4.11 -72.39
CA GLU A 154 -10.31 4.24 -72.80
C GLU A 154 -11.43 3.21 -72.50
N THR A 155 -12.37 3.73 -71.70
CA THR A 155 -13.85 3.64 -71.83
C THR A 155 -14.66 2.43 -71.35
N GLU A 156 -15.62 2.77 -70.47
CA GLU A 156 -17.04 2.38 -70.45
C GLU A 156 -17.57 0.92 -70.35
N LYS A 157 -18.69 0.83 -69.61
CA LYS A 157 -19.88 -0.01 -69.81
C LYS A 157 -19.82 -1.55 -69.60
N GLU A 158 -20.43 -1.92 -68.47
CA GLU A 158 -21.59 -2.84 -68.37
C GLU A 158 -21.49 -4.38 -68.21
N LYS A 159 -22.57 -4.91 -67.61
CA LYS A 159 -23.23 -6.23 -67.84
C LYS A 159 -22.53 -7.56 -67.46
N LYS A 160 -22.83 -7.98 -66.21
CA LYS A 160 -23.42 -9.30 -65.85
C LYS A 160 -23.29 -10.49 -66.84
N LYS A 161 -22.46 -11.50 -66.49
CA LYS A 161 -22.77 -12.97 -66.45
C LYS A 161 -21.54 -13.70 -65.84
N LYS A 162 -21.57 -14.67 -64.92
CA LYS A 162 -22.47 -15.80 -64.58
C LYS A 162 -22.16 -17.10 -65.37
N LYS A 163 -21.43 -18.05 -64.73
CA LYS A 163 -21.44 -19.55 -64.85
C LYS A 163 -20.09 -20.24 -65.14
N ARG A 164 -19.74 -21.21 -64.25
CA ARG A 164 -19.23 -22.60 -64.55
C ARG A 164 -17.77 -22.73 -65.08
N LYS A 165 -17.04 -23.86 -64.98
CA LYS A 165 -17.27 -25.22 -64.39
C LYS A 165 -15.93 -26.02 -64.32
N ARG A 166 -15.71 -26.81 -63.23
CA ARG A 166 -15.08 -28.18 -63.21
C ARG A 166 -13.59 -28.30 -63.68
N LYS A 167 -12.84 -29.43 -63.51
CA LYS A 167 -13.09 -30.80 -62.99
C LYS A 167 -11.74 -31.49 -62.59
N HIS A 168 -11.73 -32.38 -61.57
CA HIS A 168 -10.81 -33.55 -61.34
C HIS A 168 -9.27 -33.32 -61.39
N SER A 169 -8.39 -34.24 -60.96
CA SER A 169 -8.49 -35.65 -60.49
C SER A 169 -7.35 -35.97 -59.49
N ASP A 170 -7.27 -37.07 -58.74
CA ASP A 170 -8.18 -38.03 -58.05
C ASP A 170 -7.24 -39.05 -57.30
N SER A 171 -7.70 -40.28 -56.97
CA SER A 171 -6.96 -41.47 -56.45
C SER A 171 -6.52 -41.55 -54.96
N ASP A 172 -6.54 -42.71 -54.27
CA ASP A 172 -7.50 -43.86 -54.27
C ASP A 172 -7.25 -44.84 -53.08
N SER A 173 -8.06 -45.92 -52.99
CA SER A 173 -8.14 -47.04 -52.00
C SER A 173 -8.95 -46.78 -50.72
N ASP A 174 -9.97 -47.53 -50.25
CA ASP A 174 -10.58 -48.89 -50.45
C ASP A 174 -10.38 -49.79 -49.18
N SER A 175 -11.26 -50.71 -48.72
CA SER A 175 -12.71 -51.10 -48.93
C SER A 175 -13.02 -52.29 -47.96
N ASP A 176 -14.20 -52.90 -47.71
CA ASP A 176 -15.68 -52.67 -47.76
C ASP A 176 -16.32 -53.83 -46.92
N ASP A 177 -17.63 -54.04 -46.65
CA ASP A 177 -18.93 -53.38 -46.93
C ASP A 177 -19.49 -52.90 -45.54
N GLY A 178 -20.73 -53.02 -45.06
CA GLY A 178 -21.98 -53.54 -45.64
C GLY A 178 -23.18 -53.57 -44.68
N GLY A 179 -24.40 -53.78 -45.16
CA GLY A 179 -24.82 -53.85 -46.57
C GLY A 179 -26.35 -53.99 -46.70
N LYS A 180 -26.92 -53.58 -47.85
CA LYS A 180 -28.37 -53.60 -48.23
C LYS A 180 -29.29 -52.52 -47.61
N ARG A 181 -30.36 -52.02 -48.26
CA ARG A 181 -30.58 -51.58 -49.67
C ARG A 181 -31.98 -50.93 -49.85
N LYS A 182 -32.04 -49.69 -50.38
CA LYS A 182 -33.25 -48.99 -50.94
C LYS A 182 -34.41 -48.76 -49.93
N HIS A 183 -35.48 -47.97 -50.15
CA HIS A 183 -35.98 -47.14 -51.26
C HIS A 183 -36.33 -45.69 -50.77
N LYS A 184 -36.84 -44.80 -51.65
CA LYS A 184 -36.94 -43.33 -51.41
C LYS A 184 -38.29 -42.72 -51.85
N LYS A 185 -39.05 -42.05 -50.95
CA LYS A 185 -39.91 -40.88 -51.25
C LYS A 185 -40.49 -40.13 -50.03
N ASP A 186 -40.54 -38.81 -50.19
CA ASP A 186 -41.33 -37.71 -49.57
C ASP A 186 -41.90 -37.67 -48.12
N LYS A 187 -41.66 -36.50 -47.50
CA LYS A 187 -42.54 -35.67 -46.62
C LYS A 187 -43.21 -36.28 -45.37
N LYS A 188 -42.71 -35.85 -44.20
CA LYS A 188 -43.48 -34.96 -43.28
C LYS A 188 -42.58 -34.22 -42.27
N LYS A 189 -42.95 -32.98 -41.94
CA LYS A 189 -42.30 -32.18 -40.88
C LYS A 189 -42.67 -32.75 -39.50
N LYS A 190 -41.68 -33.16 -38.68
CA LYS A 190 -41.87 -33.28 -37.21
C LYS A 190 -41.18 -32.12 -36.52
N LYS A 191 -41.96 -31.23 -35.88
CA LYS A 191 -41.43 -30.17 -35.00
C LYS A 191 -40.80 -30.83 -33.77
N LYS A 192 -39.47 -30.77 -33.60
CA LYS A 192 -38.90 -30.87 -32.24
C LYS A 192 -39.17 -29.53 -31.55
N LYS A 193 -39.97 -29.54 -30.47
CA LYS A 193 -40.08 -28.38 -29.58
C LYS A 193 -38.70 -28.14 -28.97
N LYS A 194 -38.07 -26.99 -29.24
CA LYS A 194 -37.17 -26.41 -28.23
C LYS A 194 -38.08 -25.81 -27.17
N HIS A 195 -37.83 -26.12 -25.90
CA HIS A 195 -38.46 -25.36 -24.83
C HIS A 195 -37.86 -23.95 -24.87
N HIS A 196 -38.72 -22.95 -25.00
CA HIS A 196 -38.33 -21.59 -24.68
C HIS A 196 -38.31 -21.53 -23.15
N ARG A 197 -37.13 -21.43 -22.54
CA ARG A 197 -37.06 -21.04 -21.13
C ARG A 197 -37.61 -19.62 -21.04
N ASP A 198 -38.35 -19.30 -19.98
CA ASP A 198 -38.95 -17.97 -19.89
C ASP A 198 -37.86 -16.92 -19.64
N SER A 199 -37.87 -15.85 -20.45
CA SER A 199 -37.01 -14.69 -20.28
C SER A 199 -37.25 -14.02 -18.92
N SER A 200 -38.43 -14.22 -18.32
CA SER A 200 -38.71 -13.76 -16.95
C SER A 200 -37.91 -14.50 -15.87
N GLU A 201 -37.63 -15.81 -16.02
CA GLU A 201 -36.73 -16.55 -15.13
C GLU A 201 -35.28 -16.10 -15.31
N GLU A 202 -34.85 -16.02 -16.58
CA GLU A 202 -33.59 -15.45 -17.06
C GLU A 202 -33.20 -14.20 -16.24
N ARG A 203 -34.08 -13.20 -16.32
CA ARG A 203 -33.90 -11.89 -15.70
C ARG A 203 -33.99 -11.90 -14.18
N ARG A 204 -34.89 -12.71 -13.59
CA ARG A 204 -35.05 -12.79 -12.13
C ARG A 204 -33.79 -13.33 -11.44
N LEU A 205 -33.13 -14.32 -12.04
CA LEU A 205 -31.87 -14.89 -11.54
C LEU A 205 -30.72 -13.87 -11.64
N GLU A 206 -30.67 -13.10 -12.73
CA GLU A 206 -29.68 -12.03 -12.91
C GLU A 206 -29.92 -10.86 -11.91
N GLU A 207 -31.17 -10.43 -11.75
CA GLU A 207 -31.60 -9.44 -10.74
C GLU A 207 -31.33 -9.91 -9.29
N GLU A 208 -31.29 -11.21 -9.04
CA GLU A 208 -30.99 -11.82 -7.74
C GLU A 208 -29.49 -11.88 -7.46
N TYR A 209 -28.70 -12.39 -8.41
CA TYR A 209 -27.25 -12.38 -8.34
C TYR A 209 -26.69 -10.96 -8.16
N ASP A 210 -27.26 -9.98 -8.85
CA ASP A 210 -26.83 -8.58 -8.73
C ASP A 210 -27.27 -7.95 -7.40
N ARG A 211 -28.40 -8.40 -6.80
CA ARG A 211 -28.77 -8.09 -5.41
C ARG A 211 -27.78 -8.69 -4.40
N GLU A 212 -27.41 -9.96 -4.53
CA GLU A 212 -26.39 -10.60 -3.67
C GLU A 212 -25.05 -9.87 -3.76
N ARG A 213 -24.61 -9.52 -4.97
CA ARG A 213 -23.38 -8.76 -5.22
C ARG A 213 -23.42 -7.40 -4.54
N LYS A 214 -24.55 -6.66 -4.66
CA LYS A 214 -24.77 -5.38 -3.97
C LYS A 214 -24.75 -5.54 -2.44
N GLN A 215 -25.39 -6.58 -1.89
CA GLN A 215 -25.35 -6.88 -0.46
C GLN A 215 -23.94 -7.25 0.04
N LYS A 216 -23.16 -8.00 -0.73
CA LYS A 216 -21.77 -8.36 -0.40
C LYS A 216 -20.88 -7.12 -0.38
N MET A 217 -21.04 -6.22 -1.35
CA MET A 217 -20.34 -4.93 -1.38
C MET A 217 -20.78 -3.99 -0.25
N ALA A 218 -22.07 -4.01 0.15
CA ALA A 218 -22.56 -3.27 1.31
C ALA A 218 -21.92 -3.79 2.61
N LYS A 219 -21.93 -5.11 2.85
CA LYS A 219 -21.27 -5.73 4.03
C LYS A 219 -19.79 -5.36 4.14
N LEU A 220 -19.04 -5.35 3.03
CA LEU A 220 -17.63 -4.92 3.01
C LEU A 220 -17.46 -3.41 3.30
N ARG A 221 -18.38 -2.56 2.85
CA ARG A 221 -18.39 -1.12 3.19
C ARG A 221 -18.72 -0.90 4.65
N ASP A 222 -19.69 -1.63 5.21
CA ASP A 222 -20.07 -1.56 6.62
C ASP A 222 -18.97 -2.09 7.55
N GLU A 223 -18.27 -3.16 7.14
CA GLU A 223 -17.08 -3.66 7.85
C GLU A 223 -15.95 -2.63 7.84
N ARG A 224 -15.69 -1.99 6.69
CA ARG A 224 -14.72 -0.88 6.58
C ARG A 224 -15.12 0.31 7.48
N ILE A 225 -16.36 0.77 7.44
CA ILE A 225 -16.85 1.88 8.27
C ILE A 225 -16.80 1.51 9.75
N LYS A 226 -17.00 0.24 10.12
CA LYS A 226 -16.80 -0.26 11.49
C LYS A 226 -15.33 -0.24 11.89
N ARG A 227 -14.38 -0.67 11.04
CA ARG A 227 -12.93 -0.49 11.30
C ARG A 227 -12.58 0.97 11.50
N GLU A 228 -12.92 1.84 10.55
CA GLU A 228 -12.62 3.28 10.61
C GLU A 228 -13.23 3.97 11.85
N ARG A 229 -14.41 3.52 12.31
CA ARG A 229 -15.02 4.01 13.57
C ARG A 229 -14.30 3.48 14.82
N LEU A 230 -13.92 2.20 14.85
CA LEU A 230 -13.18 1.60 15.97
C LEU A 230 -11.76 2.17 16.08
N GLU A 231 -11.09 2.40 14.95
CA GLU A 231 -9.78 3.04 14.87
C GLU A 231 -9.85 4.50 15.34
N LYS A 232 -10.86 5.26 14.91
CA LYS A 232 -11.10 6.62 15.43
C LYS A 232 -11.47 6.65 16.91
N GLN A 233 -12.28 5.70 17.40
CA GLN A 233 -12.59 5.62 18.84
C GLN A 233 -11.34 5.33 19.66
N ARG A 234 -10.45 4.42 19.22
CA ARG A 234 -9.14 4.19 19.86
C ARG A 234 -8.27 5.45 19.85
N GLN A 235 -8.12 6.13 18.71
CA GLN A 235 -7.40 7.41 18.65
C GLN A 235 -8.00 8.49 19.57
N MET A 236 -9.30 8.44 19.88
CA MET A 236 -9.96 9.32 20.86
C MET A 236 -9.94 8.80 22.31
N THR A 237 -9.45 7.58 22.57
CA THR A 237 -9.43 6.94 23.90
C THR A 237 -8.04 6.96 24.54
N ILE A 238 -6.96 7.17 23.78
CA ILE A 238 -5.59 7.32 24.31
C ILE A 238 -5.54 8.49 25.31
N THR A 239 -5.39 8.16 26.59
CA THR A 239 -5.24 9.12 27.68
C THR A 239 -3.78 9.56 27.81
N TYR A 240 -3.59 10.86 28.07
CA TYR A 240 -2.28 11.48 28.31
C TYR A 240 -2.25 12.11 29.73
N PRO A 241 -1.08 12.18 30.39
CA PRO A 241 0.22 11.66 29.94
C PRO A 241 0.31 10.13 30.06
N ARG A 242 1.14 9.50 29.23
CA ARG A 242 1.52 8.08 29.38
C ARG A 242 3.03 7.90 29.45
N LYS A 243 3.47 6.90 30.22
CA LYS A 243 4.88 6.55 30.40
C LYS A 243 5.31 5.42 29.47
N ILE A 244 6.51 5.55 28.91
CA ILE A 244 7.16 4.59 28.03
C ILE A 244 8.53 4.31 28.62
N TRP A 245 8.73 3.11 29.16
CA TRP A 245 10.03 2.66 29.65
C TRP A 245 10.74 1.83 28.59
N ILE A 246 12.02 2.11 28.36
CA ILE A 246 12.87 1.37 27.43
C ILE A 246 14.03 0.75 28.19
N ILE A 247 14.29 -0.55 27.97
CA ILE A 247 15.23 -1.36 28.74
C ILE A 247 16.12 -2.14 27.78
N ARG A 248 17.46 -2.04 27.90
CA ARG A 248 18.36 -2.97 27.19
C ARG A 248 18.39 -4.30 27.94
N HIS A 249 18.41 -5.40 27.19
CA HIS A 249 18.61 -6.73 27.77
C HIS A 249 19.79 -6.74 28.77
N ALA A 250 19.70 -7.63 29.75
CA ALA A 250 20.79 -7.82 30.71
C ALA A 250 22.02 -8.49 30.06
N GLU A 251 23.09 -8.69 30.84
CA GLU A 251 24.33 -9.26 30.32
C GLU A 251 24.13 -10.64 29.65
N ARG A 252 24.62 -10.77 28.41
CA ARG A 252 24.58 -12.02 27.63
C ARG A 252 25.76 -12.92 27.97
N GLU A 253 25.58 -14.24 27.93
CA GLU A 253 26.62 -15.22 28.23
C GLU A 253 27.82 -15.20 27.26
N ASP A 254 27.60 -14.87 25.98
CA ASP A 254 28.69 -14.73 24.99
C ASP A 254 29.69 -13.61 25.31
N ASN A 255 29.30 -12.64 26.15
CA ASN A 255 30.19 -11.57 26.64
C ASN A 255 31.31 -12.08 27.56
N ILE A 256 31.12 -13.26 28.15
CA ILE A 256 32.02 -13.91 29.12
C ILE A 256 32.65 -15.14 28.48
N ASN A 257 31.82 -16.00 27.89
CA ASN A 257 32.17 -17.36 27.54
C ASN A 257 32.15 -17.60 26.02
N ARG A 258 33.33 -17.71 25.42
CA ARG A 258 33.49 -18.02 23.98
C ARG A 258 32.94 -19.40 23.57
N HIS A 259 32.62 -20.26 24.54
CA HIS A 259 32.05 -21.58 24.34
C HIS A 259 30.62 -21.70 24.88
N TRP A 260 29.90 -20.59 25.05
CA TRP A 260 28.51 -20.55 25.54
C TRP A 260 27.56 -21.52 24.83
N LYS A 261 27.79 -21.82 23.54
CA LYS A 261 27.03 -22.82 22.76
C LYS A 261 27.17 -24.28 23.24
N LYS A 262 28.04 -24.55 24.22
CA LYS A 262 28.20 -25.86 24.88
C LYS A 262 27.50 -25.94 26.25
N LEU A 263 26.80 -24.89 26.66
CA LEU A 263 26.08 -24.84 27.94
C LEU A 263 24.66 -25.36 27.77
N ASP A 264 24.14 -26.02 28.80
CA ASP A 264 22.76 -26.52 28.85
C ASP A 264 21.75 -25.41 28.57
N GLY A 265 20.85 -25.63 27.62
CA GLY A 265 19.84 -24.64 27.22
C GLY A 265 20.29 -23.63 26.15
N ALA A 266 21.54 -23.73 25.68
CA ALA A 266 21.99 -23.10 24.43
C ALA A 266 21.62 -23.92 23.17
N ASP A 267 21.06 -25.12 23.35
CA ASP A 267 20.70 -26.05 22.28
C ASP A 267 19.75 -25.46 21.23
N GLY A 268 20.15 -25.55 19.97
CA GLY A 268 19.38 -25.01 18.85
C GLY A 268 19.31 -23.47 18.80
N LEU A 269 20.17 -22.76 19.54
CA LEU A 269 20.35 -21.32 19.41
C LEU A 269 21.35 -20.97 18.28
N ALA A 270 20.97 -19.98 17.48
CA ALA A 270 21.80 -19.35 16.47
C ALA A 270 22.98 -18.59 17.09
N SER A 271 23.97 -18.18 16.28
CA SER A 271 25.16 -17.47 16.78
C SER A 271 24.87 -16.06 17.31
N ASP A 272 23.85 -15.40 16.79
CA ASP A 272 23.36 -14.09 17.23
C ASP A 272 22.39 -14.17 18.43
N ASN A 273 21.86 -15.36 18.76
CA ASN A 273 20.85 -15.55 19.80
C ASN A 273 21.42 -16.14 21.11
N SER A 274 22.41 -15.45 21.70
CA SER A 274 22.91 -15.79 23.04
C SER A 274 21.91 -15.45 24.15
N MET A 275 21.88 -16.32 25.17
CA MET A 275 21.08 -16.24 26.40
C MET A 275 21.70 -15.30 27.46
N LEU A 276 21.01 -15.04 28.58
CA LEU A 276 21.58 -14.26 29.69
C LEU A 276 22.63 -15.06 30.47
N SER A 277 23.68 -14.37 30.93
CA SER A 277 24.63 -14.89 31.91
C SER A 277 24.00 -15.01 33.30
N GLN A 278 24.68 -15.66 34.25
CA GLN A 278 24.22 -15.67 35.66
C GLN A 278 24.10 -14.25 36.24
N ARG A 279 25.01 -13.35 35.88
CA ARG A 279 24.99 -11.92 36.25
C ARG A 279 23.87 -11.18 35.51
N GLY A 280 23.59 -11.51 34.25
CA GLY A 280 22.45 -10.98 33.50
C GLY A 280 21.10 -11.36 34.12
N LYS A 281 20.94 -12.62 34.56
CA LYS A 281 19.73 -13.07 35.28
C LYS A 281 19.57 -12.35 36.62
N GLN A 282 20.66 -11.99 37.31
CA GLN A 282 20.61 -11.16 38.51
C GLN A 282 20.22 -9.71 38.20
N GLN A 283 20.83 -9.08 37.18
CA GLN A 283 20.44 -7.75 36.71
C GLN A 283 18.95 -7.68 36.34
N ALA A 284 18.40 -8.70 35.68
CA ALA A 284 16.97 -8.75 35.36
C ALA A 284 16.06 -8.80 36.61
N LYS A 285 16.51 -9.44 37.71
CA LYS A 285 15.81 -9.41 39.01
C LYS A 285 15.92 -8.04 39.70
N GLU A 286 17.02 -7.32 39.48
CA GLU A 286 17.18 -5.94 39.93
C GLU A 286 16.26 -5.00 39.13
N CYS A 287 16.10 -5.21 37.82
CA CYS A 287 15.07 -4.56 37.02
C CYS A 287 13.66 -4.88 37.55
N LYS A 288 13.31 -6.16 37.78
CA LYS A 288 12.04 -6.58 38.40
C LYS A 288 11.77 -5.81 39.71
N THR A 289 12.79 -5.67 40.55
CA THR A 289 12.72 -4.93 41.82
C THR A 289 12.45 -3.44 41.60
N ARG A 290 13.14 -2.79 40.64
CA ARG A 290 12.85 -1.39 40.26
C ARG A 290 11.41 -1.22 39.76
N PHE A 291 10.95 -2.13 38.90
CA PHE A 291 9.63 -2.06 38.29
C PHE A 291 8.50 -2.48 39.22
N LYS A 292 8.77 -3.00 40.43
CA LYS A 292 7.76 -3.47 41.40
C LYS A 292 6.59 -2.49 41.58
N ASN A 293 6.89 -1.20 41.77
CA ASN A 293 5.89 -0.16 42.00
C ASN A 293 5.43 0.56 40.71
N ALA A 294 6.01 0.23 39.54
CA ALA A 294 5.68 0.87 38.27
C ALA A 294 4.41 0.27 37.65
N GLN A 295 3.42 1.10 37.35
CA GLN A 295 2.18 0.69 36.68
C GLN A 295 2.36 0.76 35.16
N PHE A 296 2.32 -0.41 34.50
CA PHE A 296 2.33 -0.54 33.04
C PHE A 296 1.30 -1.58 32.58
N SER A 297 0.66 -1.31 31.44
CA SER A 297 -0.41 -2.13 30.86
C SER A 297 0.14 -3.20 29.92
N HIS A 298 1.28 -2.94 29.29
CA HIS A 298 1.86 -3.81 28.27
C HIS A 298 3.39 -3.82 28.34
N ILE A 299 3.98 -4.99 28.10
CA ILE A 299 5.42 -5.15 27.87
C ILE A 299 5.64 -5.81 26.50
N PHE A 300 6.51 -5.19 25.70
CA PHE A 300 7.00 -5.69 24.43
C PHE A 300 8.49 -5.98 24.57
N ALA A 301 8.95 -7.02 23.90
CA ALA A 301 10.35 -7.40 23.90
C ALA A 301 10.74 -7.93 22.52
N SER A 302 11.99 -7.76 22.09
CA SER A 302 12.44 -8.47 20.90
C SER A 302 12.36 -10.00 21.11
N PRO A 303 12.19 -10.82 20.06
CA PRO A 303 12.01 -12.27 20.22
C PRO A 303 13.32 -13.04 20.52
N PHE A 304 14.47 -12.36 20.60
CA PHE A 304 15.73 -12.96 21.04
C PHE A 304 15.64 -13.41 22.51
N ASP A 305 16.25 -14.56 22.84
CA ASP A 305 16.15 -15.19 24.15
C ASP A 305 16.54 -14.23 25.30
N ARG A 306 17.63 -13.47 25.14
CA ARG A 306 18.09 -12.48 26.13
C ARG A 306 17.06 -11.38 26.45
N THR A 307 16.32 -10.88 25.45
CA THR A 307 15.30 -9.83 25.66
C THR A 307 14.03 -10.42 26.25
N ILE A 308 13.65 -11.63 25.82
CA ILE A 308 12.48 -12.35 26.35
C ILE A 308 12.72 -12.78 27.79
N GLU A 309 13.88 -13.35 28.11
CA GLU A 309 14.24 -13.74 29.48
C GLU A 309 14.28 -12.52 30.43
N THR A 310 14.89 -11.40 29.98
CA THR A 310 14.87 -10.14 30.75
C THR A 310 13.42 -9.66 31.00
N ALA A 311 12.57 -9.66 29.97
CA ALA A 311 11.18 -9.22 30.07
C ALA A 311 10.32 -10.16 30.93
N SER A 312 10.48 -11.48 30.80
CA SER A 312 9.76 -12.49 31.58
C SER A 312 10.06 -12.35 33.07
N ILE A 313 11.33 -12.16 33.46
CA ILE A 313 11.71 -11.93 34.85
C ILE A 313 11.05 -10.65 35.41
N ILE A 314 10.93 -9.59 34.61
CA ILE A 314 10.30 -8.32 35.02
C ILE A 314 8.78 -8.48 35.30
N VAL A 315 8.09 -9.40 34.61
CA VAL A 315 6.65 -9.65 34.80
C VAL A 315 6.29 -10.95 35.52
N GLU A 316 7.27 -11.67 36.05
CA GLU A 316 7.08 -12.97 36.73
C GLU A 316 6.08 -12.93 37.90
N ASP A 317 5.93 -11.80 38.59
CA ASP A 317 4.94 -11.60 39.67
C ASP A 317 3.66 -10.87 39.21
N ARG A 318 3.37 -10.84 37.90
CA ARG A 318 2.25 -10.07 37.31
C ARG A 318 1.41 -10.94 36.37
N ASP A 319 0.11 -10.70 36.36
CA ASP A 319 -0.82 -11.30 35.38
C ASP A 319 -0.69 -10.61 34.02
N MET A 320 0.46 -10.81 33.37
CA MET A 320 0.86 -10.10 32.14
C MET A 320 1.73 -10.97 31.23
N LYS A 321 1.32 -11.13 29.96
CA LYS A 321 2.13 -11.81 28.94
C LYS A 321 3.07 -10.85 28.17
N VAL A 322 4.28 -11.32 27.85
CA VAL A 322 5.32 -10.64 27.08
C VAL A 322 5.08 -10.74 25.58
N LYS A 323 4.95 -9.60 24.91
CA LYS A 323 4.67 -9.50 23.46
C LYS A 323 5.97 -9.48 22.67
N ALA A 324 6.27 -10.58 21.98
CA ALA A 324 7.50 -10.75 21.20
C ALA A 324 7.39 -10.00 19.85
N GLU A 325 8.15 -8.91 19.68
CA GLU A 325 8.08 -8.00 18.53
C GLU A 325 9.42 -7.95 17.78
N GLY A 326 9.48 -8.51 16.57
CA GLY A 326 10.68 -8.48 15.72
C GLY A 326 11.10 -7.06 15.32
N GLY A 327 10.18 -6.09 15.35
CA GLY A 327 10.49 -4.68 15.18
C GLY A 327 11.52 -4.13 16.18
N LEU A 328 11.62 -4.74 17.38
CA LEU A 328 12.57 -4.39 18.44
C LEU A 328 13.88 -5.23 18.39
N CYS A 329 14.13 -6.00 17.33
CA CYS A 329 15.38 -6.75 17.15
C CYS A 329 16.61 -5.85 17.06
N GLU A 330 17.79 -6.44 17.28
CA GLU A 330 19.10 -5.80 17.04
C GLU A 330 19.21 -5.27 15.60
N ALA A 331 20.19 -4.39 15.32
CA ALA A 331 20.48 -3.98 13.95
C ALA A 331 20.74 -5.19 13.04
N LEU A 332 20.08 -5.27 11.88
CA LEU A 332 20.05 -6.51 11.10
C LEU A 332 21.37 -6.85 10.40
N TYR A 333 22.36 -5.96 10.42
CA TYR A 333 23.72 -6.25 9.97
C TYR A 333 24.53 -7.08 10.99
N LEU A 334 24.13 -7.09 12.27
CA LEU A 334 24.71 -7.92 13.35
C LEU A 334 24.03 -9.30 13.50
N CYS A 335 22.95 -9.54 12.76
CA CYS A 335 22.14 -10.75 12.86
C CYS A 335 22.51 -11.80 11.80
N GLU A 336 22.12 -13.05 12.03
CA GLU A 336 22.04 -14.07 10.98
C GLU A 336 20.98 -13.70 9.92
N LYS A 337 20.94 -14.42 8.79
CA LYS A 337 20.04 -14.13 7.66
C LYS A 337 19.23 -15.38 7.27
N PRO A 338 17.96 -15.51 7.72
CA PRO A 338 17.22 -14.59 8.59
C PRO A 338 17.73 -14.62 10.05
N PRO A 339 17.46 -13.57 10.86
CA PRO A 339 17.96 -13.45 12.24
C PRO A 339 17.64 -14.67 13.09
N GLY A 340 18.51 -15.04 14.02
CA GLY A 340 18.49 -16.36 14.66
C GLY A 340 17.50 -16.56 15.82
N PHE A 341 16.63 -15.58 16.08
CA PHE A 341 15.57 -15.71 17.07
C PHE A 341 14.48 -16.73 16.65
N TRP A 342 13.67 -17.15 17.62
CA TRP A 342 12.58 -18.12 17.41
C TRP A 342 11.23 -17.42 17.28
N GLU A 343 10.33 -17.97 16.46
CA GLU A 343 8.94 -17.52 16.37
C GLU A 343 8.15 -17.84 17.65
N THR A 344 7.06 -17.10 17.88
CA THR A 344 6.24 -17.11 19.12
C THR A 344 5.91 -18.51 19.64
N ASP A 345 5.44 -19.43 18.79
CA ASP A 345 5.06 -20.80 19.16
C ASP A 345 6.21 -21.65 19.74
N LYS A 346 7.45 -21.40 19.30
CA LYS A 346 8.64 -22.09 19.81
C LYS A 346 9.20 -21.36 21.03
N LEU A 347 9.14 -20.03 21.01
CA LEU A 347 9.56 -19.17 22.12
C LEU A 347 8.73 -19.42 23.38
N ALA A 348 7.39 -19.53 23.26
CA ALA A 348 6.48 -19.78 24.38
C ALA A 348 6.69 -21.15 25.06
N LYS A 349 7.25 -22.13 24.35
CA LYS A 349 7.63 -23.44 24.92
C LYS A 349 8.86 -23.36 25.83
N LYS A 350 9.71 -22.34 25.66
CA LYS A 350 10.85 -22.03 26.53
C LYS A 350 10.51 -21.00 27.61
N PHE A 351 9.62 -20.06 27.29
CA PHE A 351 9.22 -18.95 28.16
C PHE A 351 7.67 -18.89 28.24
N PRO A 352 7.03 -19.55 29.24
CA PRO A 352 5.56 -19.67 29.32
C PRO A 352 4.79 -18.34 29.44
N LEU A 353 5.47 -17.25 29.81
CA LEU A 353 4.90 -15.90 29.90
C LEU A 353 4.82 -15.18 28.53
N VAL A 354 5.20 -15.81 27.42
CA VAL A 354 5.10 -15.22 26.07
C VAL A 354 3.65 -15.18 25.57
N ASP A 355 3.30 -14.06 24.95
CA ASP A 355 1.97 -13.83 24.38
C ASP A 355 1.84 -14.48 22.99
N VAL A 356 1.34 -15.72 22.96
CA VAL A 356 1.08 -16.47 21.69
C VAL A 356 0.00 -15.78 20.85
N ASP A 357 -0.94 -15.08 21.50
CA ASP A 357 -2.03 -14.36 20.84
C ASP A 357 -1.55 -13.03 20.18
N TYR A 358 -0.29 -12.65 20.40
CA TYR A 358 0.31 -11.44 19.85
C TYR A 358 0.81 -11.62 18.42
N ILE A 359 0.13 -10.97 17.48
CA ILE A 359 0.62 -10.78 16.11
C ILE A 359 1.60 -9.57 16.10
N PRO A 360 2.89 -9.77 15.81
CA PRO A 360 3.88 -8.70 15.75
C PRO A 360 3.75 -7.83 14.50
N VAL A 361 4.32 -6.63 14.54
CA VAL A 361 4.51 -5.72 13.42
C VAL A 361 5.51 -6.29 12.41
N TYR A 362 6.59 -6.93 12.90
CA TYR A 362 7.54 -7.68 12.10
C TYR A 362 7.77 -9.09 12.67
N SER A 363 7.52 -10.12 11.88
CA SER A 363 7.99 -11.49 12.16
C SER A 363 9.41 -11.69 11.65
N ARG A 364 10.01 -12.86 11.91
CA ARG A 364 11.36 -13.23 11.43
C ARG A 364 11.56 -13.08 9.92
N TYR A 365 10.47 -13.22 9.16
CA TYR A 365 10.47 -13.27 7.70
C TYR A 365 9.97 -11.98 7.02
N THR A 366 9.35 -11.06 7.76
CA THR A 366 8.85 -9.78 7.21
C THR A 366 9.74 -8.57 7.53
N LEU A 367 10.86 -8.79 8.22
CA LEU A 367 11.83 -7.73 8.53
C LEU A 367 12.36 -7.04 7.25
N PRO A 368 12.54 -5.71 7.26
CA PRO A 368 13.04 -4.97 6.12
C PRO A 368 14.50 -5.30 5.82
N LYS A 369 14.97 -4.96 4.62
CA LYS A 369 16.40 -4.90 4.33
C LYS A 369 16.94 -3.60 4.91
N GLU A 370 17.91 -3.70 5.81
CA GLU A 370 18.62 -2.57 6.41
C GLU A 370 20.01 -2.40 5.79
N GLY A 371 20.61 -1.23 5.98
CA GLY A 371 22.00 -0.95 5.65
C GLY A 371 23.00 -1.61 6.62
N CYS A 372 24.25 -1.16 6.57
CA CYS A 372 25.24 -1.41 7.61
C CYS A 372 25.32 -0.16 8.50
N GLY A 373 25.34 -0.35 9.82
CA GLY A 373 25.24 0.74 10.80
C GLY A 373 24.09 0.51 11.80
N ASP A 374 24.23 1.03 13.00
CA ASP A 374 23.23 0.89 14.07
C ASP A 374 22.02 1.83 13.88
N ASP A 375 22.26 2.97 13.23
CA ASP A 375 21.27 3.93 12.73
C ASP A 375 20.34 3.31 11.66
N ALA A 376 20.83 2.30 10.91
CA ALA A 376 20.06 1.66 9.85
C ALA A 376 18.73 1.02 10.33
N CYS A 377 18.58 0.76 11.64
CA CYS A 377 17.34 0.24 12.21
C CYS A 377 16.29 1.31 12.58
N VAL A 378 16.62 2.61 12.55
CA VAL A 378 15.74 3.72 12.95
C VAL A 378 14.39 3.70 12.21
N THR A 379 14.41 3.45 10.89
CA THR A 379 13.17 3.37 10.09
C THR A 379 12.26 2.21 10.51
N ARG A 380 12.83 1.04 10.84
CA ARG A 380 12.07 -0.11 11.38
C ARG A 380 11.52 0.21 12.76
N VAL A 381 12.38 0.70 13.66
CA VAL A 381 12.01 0.97 15.05
C VAL A 381 10.94 2.05 15.11
N GLY A 382 11.08 3.17 14.39
CA GLY A 382 10.06 4.22 14.33
C GLY A 382 8.72 3.75 13.75
N THR A 383 8.74 2.86 12.75
CA THR A 383 7.51 2.22 12.23
C THR A 383 6.87 1.26 13.24
N THR A 384 7.69 0.58 14.04
CA THR A 384 7.25 -0.35 15.10
C THR A 384 6.64 0.42 16.26
N LEU A 385 7.35 1.42 16.79
CA LEU A 385 6.88 2.29 17.87
C LEU A 385 5.54 2.92 17.51
N ARG A 386 5.42 3.55 16.33
CA ARG A 386 4.16 4.16 15.86
C ARG A 386 2.98 3.17 15.90
N LYS A 387 3.15 1.97 15.33
CA LYS A 387 2.11 0.93 15.30
C LYS A 387 1.78 0.35 16.67
N ILE A 388 2.75 0.24 17.59
CA ILE A 388 2.48 -0.12 18.99
C ILE A 388 1.67 1.01 19.64
N PHE A 389 2.11 2.25 19.47
CA PHE A 389 1.55 3.45 20.09
C PHE A 389 0.12 3.76 19.64
N GLU A 390 -0.23 3.44 18.38
CA GLU A 390 -1.58 3.52 17.80
C GLU A 390 -2.51 2.36 18.24
N LYS A 391 -1.95 1.22 18.63
CA LYS A 391 -2.68 -0.04 18.92
C LYS A 391 -2.87 -0.31 20.41
N TYR A 392 -2.03 0.27 21.27
CA TYR A 392 -1.93 -0.07 22.69
C TYR A 392 -1.95 1.18 23.59
N GLU A 393 -2.84 1.16 24.59
CA GLU A 393 -3.14 2.26 25.51
C GLU A 393 -2.48 2.06 26.88
N GLY A 394 -2.44 3.13 27.69
CA GLY A 394 -1.76 3.15 28.98
C GLY A 394 -0.23 3.15 28.87
N ASN A 395 0.45 2.83 29.97
CA ASN A 395 1.91 2.89 30.04
C ASN A 395 2.56 1.60 29.49
N LEU A 396 3.70 1.75 28.82
CA LEU A 396 4.34 0.71 28.01
C LEU A 396 5.77 0.43 28.50
N VAL A 397 6.19 -0.83 28.44
CA VAL A 397 7.61 -1.25 28.61
C VAL A 397 8.11 -1.88 27.33
N LEU A 398 9.31 -1.51 26.88
CA LEU A 398 9.94 -1.97 25.64
C LEU A 398 11.34 -2.54 25.97
N VAL A 399 11.60 -3.81 25.65
CA VAL A 399 12.86 -4.49 25.96
C VAL A 399 13.62 -4.86 24.68
N GLY A 400 14.78 -4.26 24.48
CA GLY A 400 15.55 -4.33 23.24
C GLY A 400 17.05 -4.50 23.43
N HIS A 401 17.80 -4.14 22.39
CA HIS A 401 19.26 -4.21 22.28
C HIS A 401 19.87 -2.83 22.04
N GLY A 402 21.20 -2.74 21.93
CA GLY A 402 21.94 -1.47 21.88
C GLY A 402 21.45 -0.54 20.78
N ALA A 403 21.61 -0.95 19.52
CA ALA A 403 21.23 -0.18 18.35
C ALA A 403 19.72 0.16 18.34
N SER A 404 18.89 -0.86 18.60
CA SER A 404 17.42 -0.70 18.60
C SER A 404 16.92 0.31 19.65
N ILE A 405 17.67 0.52 20.73
CA ILE A 405 17.33 1.48 21.79
C ILE A 405 17.90 2.87 21.49
N GLY A 406 19.09 2.96 20.88
CA GLY A 406 19.56 4.20 20.25
C GLY A 406 18.53 4.74 19.25
N ALA A 407 17.97 3.85 18.43
CA ALA A 407 16.90 4.16 17.50
C ALA A 407 15.57 4.54 18.19
N CYS A 408 15.21 3.90 19.31
CA CYS A 408 14.08 4.36 20.12
C CYS A 408 14.32 5.76 20.70
N HIS A 409 15.56 6.08 21.13
CA HIS A 409 15.90 7.42 21.59
C HIS A 409 15.80 8.44 20.44
N GLU A 410 16.37 8.15 19.26
CA GLU A 410 16.28 9.05 18.11
C GLU A 410 14.83 9.37 17.74
N VAL A 411 13.95 8.37 17.69
CA VAL A 411 12.52 8.54 17.37
C VAL A 411 11.75 9.33 18.44
N LEU A 412 12.18 9.30 19.71
CA LEU A 412 11.46 9.93 20.83
C LEU A 412 12.03 11.29 21.26
N MET A 413 13.33 11.53 21.10
CA MET A 413 14.01 12.77 21.52
C MET A 413 14.93 13.41 20.47
N GLY A 414 15.04 12.84 19.27
CA GLY A 414 15.86 13.38 18.17
C GLY A 414 17.37 13.17 18.32
N ASP A 415 17.80 12.28 19.23
CA ASP A 415 19.21 11.99 19.52
C ASP A 415 19.45 10.47 19.62
N PHE A 416 20.37 9.93 18.81
CA PHE A 416 20.70 8.50 18.80
C PHE A 416 21.68 8.17 19.92
N LYS A 417 21.15 7.68 21.04
CA LYS A 417 21.95 7.45 22.25
C LYS A 417 21.96 6.00 22.71
N TYR A 418 23.12 5.35 22.57
CA TYR A 418 23.40 4.03 23.14
C TYR A 418 23.25 4.00 24.67
N VAL A 419 22.90 2.83 25.21
CA VAL A 419 22.65 2.62 26.65
C VAL A 419 23.32 1.34 27.16
N GLY A 420 23.60 1.28 28.46
CA GLY A 420 24.17 0.08 29.08
C GLY A 420 23.19 -1.11 29.15
N GLN A 421 23.71 -2.33 29.22
CA GLN A 421 22.96 -3.55 29.52
C GLN A 421 22.20 -3.40 30.86
N ALA A 422 20.95 -3.89 30.91
CA ALA A 422 20.02 -3.73 32.03
C ALA A 422 19.75 -2.28 32.48
N THR A 423 20.14 -1.25 31.73
CA THR A 423 19.77 0.14 32.05
C THR A 423 18.38 0.48 31.56
N VAL A 424 17.74 1.46 32.22
CA VAL A 424 16.36 1.87 31.96
C VAL A 424 16.33 3.35 31.56
N SER A 425 15.60 3.65 30.50
CA SER A 425 15.18 5.01 30.14
C SER A 425 13.68 5.17 30.39
N GLU A 426 13.23 6.36 30.82
CA GLU A 426 11.81 6.71 30.94
C GLU A 426 11.51 7.92 30.07
N PHE A 427 10.52 7.75 29.20
CA PHE A 427 9.91 8.80 28.40
C PHE A 427 8.46 8.97 28.82
N GLU A 428 7.96 10.20 28.73
CA GLU A 428 6.59 10.55 29.03
C GLU A 428 5.97 11.25 27.83
N GLU A 429 4.99 10.64 27.19
CA GLU A 429 4.24 11.26 26.10
C GLU A 429 3.17 12.17 26.72
N THR A 430 3.30 13.47 26.45
CA THR A 430 2.47 14.54 27.04
C THR A 430 1.28 14.92 26.16
N ALA A 431 1.39 14.67 24.86
CA ALA A 431 0.38 14.79 23.81
C ALA A 431 0.85 13.95 22.61
N PRO A 432 0.01 13.64 21.61
CA PRO A 432 0.39 12.79 20.47
C PRO A 432 1.71 13.21 19.82
N GLY A 433 2.72 12.34 19.89
CA GLY A 433 4.06 12.59 19.33
C GLY A 433 4.93 13.61 20.08
N LYS A 434 4.51 14.09 21.26
CA LYS A 434 5.27 15.03 22.11
C LYS A 434 5.80 14.33 23.37
N TYR A 435 7.02 13.80 23.27
CA TYR A 435 7.67 13.08 24.36
C TYR A 435 8.60 13.98 25.17
N ARG A 436 8.69 13.70 26.47
CA ARG A 436 9.69 14.23 27.40
C ARG A 436 10.55 13.07 27.88
N CYS A 437 11.87 13.13 27.70
CA CYS A 437 12.79 12.20 28.36
C CYS A 437 12.90 12.59 29.84
N ASN A 438 12.39 11.75 30.75
CA ASN A 438 12.51 11.97 32.20
C ASN A 438 13.88 11.49 32.72
N PHE A 439 14.40 10.37 32.21
CA PHE A 439 15.79 9.92 32.38
C PHE A 439 16.20 8.93 31.30
N SER A 440 17.51 8.80 31.04
CA SER A 440 18.06 7.97 29.95
C SER A 440 19.28 7.18 30.43
N SER A 441 19.30 5.86 30.16
CA SER A 441 20.36 4.91 30.58
C SER A 441 20.59 4.82 32.11
N ASP A 442 19.53 4.93 32.93
CA ASP A 442 19.67 4.84 34.39
C ASP A 442 20.04 3.42 34.85
N SER A 443 21.11 3.34 35.63
CA SER A 443 21.67 2.15 36.27
C SER A 443 21.56 2.20 37.80
N SER A 444 20.87 3.20 38.39
CA SER A 444 20.77 3.43 39.84
C SER A 444 20.39 2.18 40.64
N HIS A 445 19.50 1.37 40.07
CA HIS A 445 18.93 0.14 40.62
C HIS A 445 19.82 -1.11 40.55
N LEU A 446 20.90 -1.09 39.76
CA LEU A 446 21.80 -2.24 39.61
C LEU A 446 22.80 -2.29 40.77
N SER A 447 23.03 -3.47 41.33
CA SER A 447 23.99 -3.67 42.44
C SER A 447 25.43 -3.53 41.96
N ASP A 448 25.75 -4.10 40.80
CA ASP A 448 27.04 -3.99 40.13
C ASP A 448 26.92 -3.22 38.81
N LYS A 449 27.49 -2.02 38.80
CA LYS A 449 27.46 -1.05 37.69
C LYS A 449 28.72 -1.10 36.82
N LYS A 450 29.63 -2.05 37.06
CA LYS A 450 30.86 -2.21 36.27
C LYS A 450 30.54 -2.77 34.88
N ASN A 451 31.27 -2.32 33.86
CA ASN A 451 31.23 -2.88 32.50
C ASN A 451 29.80 -3.17 31.98
N LEU A 452 28.91 -2.18 32.04
CA LEU A 452 27.56 -2.29 31.45
C LEU A 452 27.55 -2.22 29.92
N ARG A 453 28.74 -2.12 29.27
CA ARG A 453 28.93 -2.06 27.81
C ARG A 453 27.94 -1.09 27.13
N PRO A 454 27.97 0.23 27.39
CA PRO A 454 27.13 1.23 26.70
C PRO A 454 27.58 1.50 25.25
N TRP A 455 27.98 0.44 24.55
CA TRP A 455 28.32 0.31 23.14
C TRP A 455 27.97 -1.12 22.68
#